data_AF-A0A0R1PT72-F1
#
_entry.id   AF-A0A0R1PT72-F1
#
_cell.length_a   1.000
_cell.length_b   1.000
_cell.length_c   1.000
_cell.angle_alpha   90.00
_cell.angle_beta   90.00
_cell.angle_gamma   90.00
#
_symmetry.space_group_name_H-M   'P 1'
#
loop_
_entity.id
_entity.type
_entity.pdbx_description
1 polymer ?
#
loop_
_entity_poly.entity_id
_entity_poly.type
_entity_poly.pdbx_seq_one_letter_code
_entity_poly.pdbx_strand_id
1 'polypeptide(L)'
;MQYGQQHINSKWYLFDQNTGAMKTGFQYIANQNKIVYYDSQGRMLYGSQTINGKSYNLNTATGALTTVDAIGLKLAAASFADKTSQTVVTVASGSKASVYLYSKDKNGIWYRSLSTSGFVGSSGVGKASEGSSTTPIGAYSLGMAFGTHASVNTSLAYRQIDSKSYWIEDVDDSDYNTWQERSWANSKNEHLADYPTQYEYAIVINYNTSQRTKGAGSGFFLHVANGRATAGCVSVPRSVILQLLSTLKSGAYIVNVNNVNQISNY
;
A
#
# COMPACT_ATOMS: atom_id res chain seq x y z
N MET A 1 -22.96 -22.98 -22.08
CA MET A 1 -22.37 -21.82 -21.36
C MET A 1 -20.86 -21.98 -21.39
N GLN A 2 -20.12 -20.89 -21.59
CA GLN A 2 -18.65 -20.88 -21.70
C GLN A 2 -18.03 -20.30 -20.42
N TYR A 3 -16.83 -20.74 -20.06
CA TYR A 3 -16.14 -20.30 -18.83
C TYR A 3 -14.65 -20.07 -19.09
N GLY A 4 -14.04 -19.13 -18.38
CA GLY A 4 -12.62 -18.81 -18.53
C GLY A 4 -12.28 -18.28 -19.93
N GLN A 5 -11.02 -18.40 -20.33
CA GLN A 5 -10.59 -17.97 -21.66
C GLN A 5 -11.01 -18.97 -22.74
N GLN A 6 -11.64 -18.48 -23.81
CA GLN A 6 -12.10 -19.30 -24.92
C GLN A 6 -11.62 -18.73 -26.25
N HIS A 7 -11.18 -19.61 -27.15
CA HIS A 7 -10.80 -19.25 -28.51
C HIS A 7 -11.91 -19.64 -29.48
N ILE A 8 -12.62 -18.64 -30.02
CA ILE A 8 -13.82 -18.80 -30.83
C ILE A 8 -13.66 -17.96 -32.09
N ASN A 9 -13.84 -18.56 -33.28
CA ASN A 9 -13.72 -17.87 -34.56
C ASN A 9 -12.42 -17.04 -34.68
N SER A 10 -11.30 -17.66 -34.32
CA SER A 10 -9.95 -17.06 -34.37
C SER A 10 -9.74 -15.86 -33.44
N LYS A 11 -10.57 -15.70 -32.40
CA LYS A 11 -10.46 -14.63 -31.41
C LYS A 11 -10.58 -15.17 -30.00
N TRP A 12 -9.90 -14.51 -29.06
CA TRP A 12 -9.98 -14.85 -27.64
C TRP A 12 -11.04 -14.03 -26.93
N TYR A 13 -11.80 -14.69 -26.08
CA TYR A 13 -12.82 -14.14 -25.19
C TYR A 13 -12.55 -14.58 -23.76
N LEU A 14 -13.06 -13.84 -22.77
CA LEU A 14 -13.05 -14.24 -21.38
C LEU A 14 -14.48 -14.32 -20.86
N PHE A 15 -14.78 -15.43 -20.18
CA PHE A 15 -16.04 -15.63 -19.49
C PHE A 15 -15.79 -15.83 -17.99
N ASP A 16 -16.66 -15.27 -17.16
CA ASP A 16 -16.62 -15.43 -15.73
C ASP A 16 -16.69 -16.90 -15.34
N GLN A 17 -15.88 -17.31 -14.36
CA GLN A 17 -15.75 -18.72 -13.99
C GLN A 17 -16.99 -19.27 -13.28
N ASN A 18 -17.81 -18.42 -12.66
CA ASN A 18 -18.97 -18.84 -11.89
C ASN A 18 -20.26 -18.67 -12.70
N THR A 19 -20.39 -17.53 -13.37
CA THR A 19 -21.64 -17.12 -14.04
C THR A 19 -21.62 -17.37 -15.55
N GLY A 20 -20.45 -17.58 -16.15
CA GLY A 20 -20.30 -17.66 -17.60
C GLY A 20 -20.55 -16.34 -18.34
N ALA A 21 -20.68 -15.22 -17.62
CA ALA A 21 -20.85 -13.89 -18.22
C ALA A 21 -19.58 -13.46 -18.97
N MET A 22 -19.74 -12.93 -20.19
CA MET A 22 -18.61 -12.42 -20.98
C MET A 22 -18.00 -11.18 -20.30
N LYS A 23 -16.68 -11.18 -20.11
CA LYS A 23 -15.93 -10.07 -19.54
C LYS A 23 -15.35 -9.17 -20.63
N THR A 24 -15.35 -7.87 -20.36
CA THR A 24 -14.79 -6.81 -21.21
C THR A 24 -13.84 -5.92 -20.39
N GLY A 25 -13.14 -4.99 -21.04
CA GLY A 25 -12.19 -4.10 -20.40
C GLY A 25 -10.87 -4.77 -20.04
N PHE A 26 -10.09 -4.13 -19.16
CA PHE A 26 -8.87 -4.73 -18.61
C PHE A 26 -9.20 -5.87 -17.66
N GLN A 27 -8.53 -7.00 -17.86
CA GLN A 27 -8.75 -8.22 -17.08
C GLN A 27 -7.41 -8.83 -16.67
N TYR A 28 -7.25 -9.11 -15.38
CA TYR A 28 -6.12 -9.92 -14.89
C TYR A 28 -6.43 -11.40 -15.04
N ILE A 29 -5.53 -12.12 -15.73
CA ILE A 29 -5.63 -13.55 -16.01
C ILE A 29 -4.67 -14.27 -15.07
N ALA A 30 -5.18 -14.70 -13.92
CA ALA A 30 -4.37 -15.20 -12.80
C ALA A 30 -3.45 -16.37 -13.17
N ASN A 31 -3.97 -17.37 -13.90
CA ASN A 31 -3.20 -18.55 -14.31
C ASN A 31 -2.12 -18.26 -15.36
N GLN A 32 -2.15 -17.07 -15.98
CA GLN A 32 -1.14 -16.63 -16.95
C GLN A 32 -0.35 -15.40 -16.43
N ASN A 33 -0.64 -14.96 -15.21
CA ASN A 33 -0.03 -13.80 -14.56
C ASN A 33 0.12 -12.58 -15.49
N LYS A 34 -0.94 -12.21 -16.20
CA LYS A 34 -0.93 -11.08 -17.16
C LYS A 34 -2.22 -10.27 -17.08
N ILE A 35 -2.14 -9.01 -17.46
CA ILE A 35 -3.31 -8.17 -17.74
C ILE A 35 -3.52 -8.15 -19.26
N VAL A 36 -4.74 -8.32 -19.72
CA VAL A 36 -5.14 -8.18 -21.12
C VAL A 36 -6.32 -7.22 -21.23
N TYR A 37 -6.66 -6.77 -22.44
CA TYR A 37 -7.85 -5.97 -22.68
C TYR A 37 -8.80 -6.69 -23.63
N TYR A 38 -10.08 -6.79 -23.24
CA TYR A 38 -11.18 -7.28 -24.07
C TYR A 38 -12.05 -6.10 -24.51
N ASP A 39 -12.31 -5.96 -25.81
CA ASP A 39 -13.12 -4.86 -26.32
C ASP A 39 -14.62 -4.98 -25.96
N SER A 40 -15.45 -4.04 -26.42
CA SER A 40 -16.89 -4.04 -26.16
C SER A 40 -17.63 -5.24 -26.74
N GLN A 41 -17.03 -5.95 -27.69
CA GLN A 41 -17.53 -7.21 -28.25
C GLN A 41 -16.91 -8.44 -27.55
N GLY A 42 -16.11 -8.23 -26.49
CA GLY A 42 -15.45 -9.28 -25.72
C GLY A 42 -14.20 -9.87 -26.36
N ARG A 43 -13.64 -9.23 -27.39
CA ARG A 43 -12.49 -9.76 -28.15
C ARG A 43 -11.19 -9.23 -27.55
N MET A 44 -10.23 -10.11 -27.28
CA MET A 44 -8.92 -9.71 -26.78
C MET A 44 -8.19 -8.85 -27.82
N LEU A 45 -7.62 -7.72 -27.38
CA LEU A 45 -6.86 -6.81 -28.23
C LEU A 45 -5.35 -7.06 -28.13
N TYR A 46 -4.63 -6.54 -29.13
CA TYR A 46 -3.19 -6.75 -29.35
C TYR A 46 -2.55 -5.47 -29.90
N GLY A 47 -1.23 -5.32 -29.77
CA GLY A 47 -0.48 -4.19 -30.29
C GLY A 47 -0.77 -2.87 -29.56
N SER A 48 -0.49 -1.76 -30.22
CA SER A 48 -0.76 -0.42 -29.69
C SER A 48 -2.26 -0.12 -29.72
N GLN A 49 -2.83 0.26 -28.59
CA GLN A 49 -4.26 0.52 -28.40
C GLN A 49 -4.48 1.82 -27.63
N THR A 50 -5.42 2.64 -28.08
CA THR A 50 -5.88 3.83 -27.34
C THR A 50 -7.16 3.48 -26.60
N ILE A 51 -7.10 3.37 -25.27
CA ILE A 51 -8.21 2.98 -24.41
C ILE A 51 -8.55 4.14 -23.48
N ASN A 52 -9.76 4.66 -23.60
CA ASN A 52 -10.21 5.85 -22.88
C ASN A 52 -9.24 7.04 -23.03
N GLY A 53 -8.68 7.24 -24.23
CA GLY A 53 -7.75 8.35 -24.52
C GLY A 53 -6.33 8.19 -23.95
N LYS A 54 -5.97 7.03 -23.39
CA LYS A 54 -4.59 6.70 -23.00
C LYS A 54 -4.06 5.56 -23.87
N SER A 55 -2.81 5.66 -24.30
CA SER A 55 -2.17 4.62 -25.11
C SER A 55 -1.62 3.50 -24.24
N TYR A 56 -1.84 2.26 -24.68
CA TYR A 56 -1.37 1.02 -24.07
C TYR A 56 -0.73 0.14 -25.13
N ASN A 57 0.31 -0.59 -24.76
CA ASN A 57 0.93 -1.58 -25.63
C ASN A 57 0.60 -2.98 -25.10
N LEU A 58 -0.11 -3.74 -25.92
CA LEU A 58 -0.42 -5.15 -25.67
C LEU A 58 0.51 -6.00 -26.54
N ASN A 59 1.08 -7.04 -25.96
CA ASN A 59 1.94 -7.97 -26.66
C ASN A 59 1.18 -8.58 -27.85
N THR A 60 1.78 -8.59 -29.03
CA THR A 60 1.12 -8.99 -30.29
C THR A 60 0.82 -10.48 -30.37
N ALA A 61 1.48 -11.33 -29.58
CA ALA A 61 1.23 -12.76 -29.53
C ALA A 61 0.27 -13.14 -28.38
N THR A 62 0.45 -12.55 -27.21
CA THR A 62 -0.23 -13.00 -25.98
C THR A 62 -1.33 -12.06 -25.50
N GLY A 63 -1.43 -10.85 -26.05
CA GLY A 63 -2.33 -9.79 -25.58
C GLY A 63 -1.92 -9.16 -24.24
N ALA A 64 -0.80 -9.59 -23.64
CA ALA A 64 -0.36 -9.12 -22.33
C ALA A 64 0.03 -7.63 -22.38
N LEU A 65 -0.48 -6.83 -21.44
CA LEU A 65 -0.06 -5.45 -21.25
C LEU A 65 1.43 -5.40 -20.89
N THR A 66 2.22 -4.68 -21.67
CA THR A 66 3.69 -4.70 -21.55
C THR A 66 4.26 -3.63 -20.63
N THR A 67 3.44 -2.65 -20.23
CA THR A 67 3.88 -1.49 -19.44
C THR A 67 3.72 -1.68 -17.93
N VAL A 68 3.21 -2.83 -17.49
CA VAL A 68 3.00 -3.15 -16.07
C VAL A 68 4.10 -4.07 -15.57
N ASP A 69 4.65 -3.77 -14.39
CA ASP A 69 5.65 -4.62 -13.75
C ASP A 69 5.02 -5.72 -12.88
N ALA A 70 5.85 -6.60 -12.32
CA ALA A 70 5.39 -7.73 -11.52
C ALA A 70 4.54 -7.31 -10.30
N ILE A 71 4.86 -6.19 -9.65
CA ILE A 71 4.09 -5.69 -8.51
C ILE A 71 2.75 -5.13 -8.99
N GLY A 72 2.74 -4.34 -10.08
CA GLY A 72 1.51 -3.83 -10.68
C GLY A 72 0.54 -4.94 -11.09
N LEU A 73 1.06 -6.08 -11.56
CA LEU A 73 0.25 -7.28 -11.82
C LEU A 73 -0.37 -7.84 -10.53
N LYS A 74 0.38 -7.91 -9.42
CA LYS A 74 -0.16 -8.40 -8.14
C LYS A 74 -1.15 -7.42 -7.52
N LEU A 75 -0.92 -6.12 -7.66
CA LEU A 75 -1.86 -5.09 -7.25
C LEU A 75 -3.17 -5.14 -8.04
N ALA A 76 -3.15 -5.55 -9.31
CA ALA A 76 -4.38 -5.75 -10.09
C ALA A 76 -5.22 -6.96 -9.60
N ALA A 77 -4.61 -7.87 -8.84
CA ALA A 77 -5.27 -9.05 -8.27
C ALA A 77 -5.65 -8.88 -6.79
N ALA A 78 -5.18 -7.81 -6.14
CA ALA A 78 -5.34 -7.57 -4.72
C ALA A 78 -6.73 -6.99 -4.40
N SER A 79 -7.40 -7.49 -3.37
CA SER A 79 -8.76 -7.08 -3.02
C SER A 79 -8.81 -5.65 -2.46
N PHE A 80 -7.78 -5.23 -1.73
CA PHE A 80 -7.66 -3.86 -1.24
C PHE A 80 -7.50 -2.85 -2.38
N ALA A 81 -7.03 -3.26 -3.56
CA ALA A 81 -6.78 -2.37 -4.68
C ALA A 81 -8.05 -1.70 -5.21
N ASP A 82 -9.24 -2.26 -4.96
CA ASP A 82 -10.52 -1.63 -5.32
C ASP A 82 -10.89 -0.47 -4.38
N LYS A 83 -10.27 -0.40 -3.20
CA LYS A 83 -10.52 0.63 -2.18
C LYS A 83 -9.61 1.84 -2.32
N THR A 84 -8.64 1.80 -3.23
CA THR A 84 -7.63 2.85 -3.37
C THR A 84 -7.15 3.05 -4.80
N SER A 85 -6.68 4.26 -5.08
CA SER A 85 -5.93 4.59 -6.30
C SER A 85 -4.43 4.79 -6.07
N GLN A 86 -3.97 4.73 -4.82
CA GLN A 86 -2.55 4.91 -4.47
C GLN A 86 -2.15 3.93 -3.36
N THR A 87 -1.00 3.28 -3.53
CA THR A 87 -0.46 2.42 -2.48
C THR A 87 1.04 2.54 -2.38
N VAL A 88 1.52 2.59 -1.14
CA VAL A 88 2.91 2.29 -0.81
C VAL A 88 3.03 0.76 -0.75
N VAL A 89 4.05 0.20 -1.39
CA VAL A 89 4.34 -1.25 -1.33
C VAL A 89 5.66 -1.44 -0.63
N THR A 90 5.64 -2.18 0.48
CA THR A 90 6.83 -2.53 1.27
C THR A 90 7.10 -4.01 1.11
N VAL A 91 8.25 -4.35 0.52
CA VAL A 91 8.72 -5.73 0.37
C VAL A 91 9.95 -5.92 1.25
N ALA A 92 9.78 -6.63 2.37
CA ALA A 92 10.82 -6.84 3.37
C ALA A 92 11.77 -7.99 3.03
N SER A 93 13.01 -7.85 3.49
CA SER A 93 14.04 -8.88 3.53
C SER A 93 14.80 -8.72 4.85
N GLY A 94 14.42 -9.51 5.84
CA GLY A 94 14.79 -9.26 7.24
C GLY A 94 14.27 -7.90 7.70
N SER A 95 15.15 -7.07 8.28
CA SER A 95 14.81 -5.72 8.75
C SER A 95 14.97 -4.62 7.70
N LYS A 96 15.40 -4.97 6.48
CA LYS A 96 15.49 -4.05 5.33
C LYS A 96 14.27 -4.24 4.44
N ALA A 97 13.95 -3.24 3.63
CA ALA A 97 12.88 -3.34 2.65
C ALA A 97 13.18 -2.58 1.36
N SER A 98 12.55 -3.02 0.27
CA SER A 98 12.31 -2.17 -0.89
C SER A 98 10.92 -1.55 -0.75
N VAL A 99 10.83 -0.23 -0.92
CA VAL A 99 9.60 0.54 -0.77
C VAL A 99 9.28 1.26 -2.08
N TYR A 100 8.03 1.17 -2.51
CA TYR A 100 7.58 1.73 -3.78
C TYR A 100 6.33 2.57 -3.59
N LEU A 101 6.12 3.56 -4.46
CA LEU A 101 4.82 4.21 -4.63
C LEU A 101 4.21 3.76 -5.94
N TYR A 102 2.97 3.27 -5.88
CA TYR A 102 2.15 2.95 -7.04
C TYR A 102 0.91 3.84 -7.10
N SER A 103 0.54 4.26 -8.30
CA SER A 103 -0.71 4.96 -8.58
C SER A 103 -1.49 4.23 -9.68
N LYS A 104 -2.80 4.13 -9.49
CA LYS A 104 -3.77 3.53 -10.41
C LYS A 104 -4.27 4.61 -11.36
N ASP A 105 -4.25 4.34 -12.66
CA ASP A 105 -4.88 5.21 -13.63
C ASP A 105 -6.41 5.00 -13.68
N LYS A 106 -7.09 5.82 -14.48
CA LYS A 106 -8.55 5.75 -14.65
C LYS A 106 -9.07 4.44 -15.24
N ASN A 107 -8.19 3.63 -15.81
CA ASN A 107 -8.51 2.32 -16.38
C ASN A 107 -8.14 1.17 -15.44
N GLY A 108 -7.75 1.47 -14.20
CA GLY A 108 -7.42 0.47 -13.18
C GLY A 108 -5.98 -0.04 -13.25
N ILE A 109 -5.13 0.51 -14.10
CA ILE A 109 -3.75 0.01 -14.28
C ILE A 109 -2.81 0.71 -13.30
N TRP A 110 -2.04 -0.09 -12.58
CA TRP A 110 -1.06 0.36 -11.60
C TRP A 110 0.29 0.69 -12.23
N TYR A 111 0.84 1.85 -11.90
CA TYR A 111 2.15 2.31 -12.34
C TYR A 111 2.99 2.73 -11.14
N ARG A 112 4.27 2.32 -11.17
CA ARG A 112 5.25 2.74 -10.19
C ARG A 112 5.70 4.17 -10.49
N SER A 113 5.63 5.05 -9.50
CA SER A 113 6.17 6.41 -9.57
C SER A 113 7.41 6.62 -8.70
N LEU A 114 7.68 5.73 -7.74
CA LEU A 114 8.83 5.83 -6.83
C LEU A 114 9.37 4.44 -6.46
N SER A 115 10.68 4.37 -6.22
CA SER A 115 11.37 3.21 -5.65
C SER A 115 12.47 3.69 -4.71
N THR A 116 12.58 3.08 -3.54
CA THR A 116 13.64 3.36 -2.57
C THR A 116 13.96 2.15 -1.69
N SER A 117 15.06 2.22 -0.96
CA SER A 117 15.30 1.33 0.17
C SER A 117 14.66 1.89 1.44
N GLY A 118 14.37 1.01 2.37
CA GLY A 118 13.85 1.37 3.68
C GLY A 118 14.15 0.31 4.72
N PHE A 119 13.61 0.53 5.91
CA PHE A 119 13.68 -0.41 7.02
C PHE A 119 12.28 -0.72 7.52
N VAL A 120 12.15 -1.93 8.06
CA VAL A 120 10.97 -2.41 8.78
C VAL A 120 11.39 -2.78 10.20
N GLY A 121 10.47 -3.35 10.97
CA GLY A 121 10.76 -3.90 12.29
C GLY A 121 11.99 -4.81 12.30
N SER A 122 12.76 -4.83 13.39
CA SER A 122 13.94 -5.71 13.50
C SER A 122 13.61 -7.20 13.38
N SER A 123 12.37 -7.59 13.66
CA SER A 123 11.83 -8.94 13.45
C SER A 123 11.21 -9.15 12.06
N GLY A 124 11.30 -8.15 11.17
CA GLY A 124 10.77 -8.19 9.81
C GLY A 124 9.27 -7.85 9.71
N VAL A 125 8.60 -8.42 8.70
CA VAL A 125 7.17 -8.23 8.45
C VAL A 125 6.41 -9.52 8.82
N GLY A 126 5.35 -9.42 9.62
CA GLY A 126 4.62 -10.59 10.13
C GLY A 126 3.40 -10.25 10.98
N LYS A 127 2.98 -11.19 11.82
CA LYS A 127 1.93 -10.93 12.83
C LYS A 127 2.52 -10.04 13.92
N ALA A 128 2.02 -8.81 14.01
CA ALA A 128 2.41 -7.87 15.06
C ALA A 128 1.63 -8.13 16.36
N SER A 129 2.22 -7.66 17.46
CA SER A 129 1.62 -7.53 18.79
C SER A 129 2.32 -6.41 19.55
N GLU A 130 1.76 -5.99 20.69
CA GLU A 130 2.46 -5.08 21.60
C GLU A 130 3.84 -5.60 21.98
N GLY A 131 4.82 -4.70 22.01
CA GLY A 131 6.22 -5.01 22.29
C GLY A 131 6.93 -5.87 21.24
N SER A 132 6.26 -6.27 20.16
CA SER A 132 6.92 -6.96 19.04
C SER A 132 7.63 -5.96 18.14
N SER A 133 8.87 -6.23 17.75
CA SER A 133 9.57 -5.45 16.74
C SER A 133 9.20 -5.87 15.31
N THR A 134 7.92 -6.15 15.07
CA THR A 134 7.39 -6.74 13.83
C THR A 134 6.49 -5.74 13.11
N THR A 135 6.80 -5.42 11.85
CA THR A 135 5.89 -4.64 11.01
C THR A 135 4.68 -5.49 10.62
N PRO A 136 3.44 -5.01 10.79
CA PRO A 136 2.25 -5.80 10.50
C PRO A 136 2.19 -6.14 9.01
N ILE A 137 2.14 -7.44 8.69
CA ILE A 137 1.89 -7.95 7.33
C ILE A 137 0.45 -7.68 6.92
N GLY A 138 0.22 -7.26 5.69
CA GLY A 138 -1.12 -6.98 5.15
C GLY A 138 -1.26 -5.61 4.51
N ALA A 139 -2.48 -5.25 4.14
CA ALA A 139 -2.81 -3.97 3.51
C ALA A 139 -3.64 -3.08 4.45
N TYR A 140 -3.19 -1.84 4.66
CA TYR A 140 -3.75 -0.91 5.62
C TYR A 140 -3.93 0.46 4.97
N SER A 141 -5.01 1.18 5.29
CA SER A 141 -5.12 2.57 4.85
C SER A 141 -4.07 3.43 5.54
N LEU A 142 -3.58 4.43 4.84
CA LEU A 142 -2.76 5.50 5.40
C LEU A 142 -3.70 6.58 5.96
N GLY A 143 -3.44 6.98 7.20
CA GLY A 143 -4.20 7.98 7.93
C GLY A 143 -3.63 9.38 7.76
N MET A 144 -3.78 10.17 8.82
CA MET A 144 -3.19 11.51 8.90
C MET A 144 -1.66 11.46 8.84
N ALA A 145 -1.08 12.50 8.25
CA ALA A 145 0.32 12.83 8.39
C ALA A 145 0.55 13.63 9.68
N PHE A 146 1.77 13.57 10.20
CA PHE A 146 2.19 14.39 11.33
C PHE A 146 3.69 14.68 11.27
N GLY A 147 4.16 15.62 12.08
CA GLY A 147 5.59 15.87 12.23
C GLY A 147 5.91 17.10 13.04
N THR A 148 7.19 17.48 13.09
CA THR A 148 7.68 18.59 13.92
C THR A 148 7.42 19.99 13.34
N HIS A 149 7.10 20.07 12.05
CA HIS A 149 6.90 21.33 11.33
C HIS A 149 5.46 21.83 11.43
N ALA A 150 5.25 23.14 11.44
CA ALA A 150 3.90 23.73 11.55
C ALA A 150 3.03 23.51 10.30
N SER A 151 3.65 23.35 9.14
CA SER A 151 2.96 23.09 7.89
C SER A 151 3.82 22.26 6.95
N VAL A 152 3.17 21.45 6.13
CA VAL A 152 3.79 20.58 5.13
C VAL A 152 2.96 20.62 3.86
N ASN A 153 3.61 20.54 2.71
CA ASN A 153 2.94 20.33 1.43
C ASN A 153 2.36 18.90 1.38
N THR A 154 1.10 18.75 1.78
CA THR A 154 0.39 17.47 1.71
C THR A 154 -1.12 17.66 1.50
N SER A 155 -1.74 16.68 0.85
CA SER A 155 -3.21 16.57 0.76
C SER A 155 -3.82 15.69 1.87
N LEU A 156 -2.99 15.07 2.71
CA LEU A 156 -3.46 14.34 3.88
C LEU A 156 -3.81 15.33 5.00
N ALA A 157 -4.71 14.92 5.91
CA ALA A 157 -4.85 15.64 7.17
C ALA A 157 -3.48 15.67 7.88
N TYR A 158 -3.07 16.83 8.40
CA TYR A 158 -1.77 17.02 9.03
C TYR A 158 -1.92 17.51 10.47
N ARG A 159 -1.10 16.98 11.39
CA ARG A 159 -1.00 17.44 12.78
C ARG A 159 0.45 17.68 13.17
N GLN A 160 0.74 18.86 13.70
CA GLN A 160 2.06 19.16 14.25
C GLN A 160 2.21 18.49 15.62
N ILE A 161 3.39 17.92 15.89
CA ILE A 161 3.81 17.43 17.20
C ILE A 161 4.09 18.62 18.13
N ASP A 162 3.61 18.55 19.36
CA ASP A 162 4.06 19.40 20.46
C ASP A 162 4.55 18.57 21.66
N SER A 163 4.91 19.24 22.76
CA SER A 163 5.46 18.61 23.97
C SER A 163 4.47 17.77 24.78
N LYS A 164 3.21 17.69 24.33
CA LYS A 164 2.15 16.88 24.93
C LYS A 164 1.68 15.76 24.00
N SER A 165 2.27 15.64 22.81
CA SER A 165 1.80 14.66 21.82
C SER A 165 2.29 13.25 22.14
N TYR A 166 1.34 12.38 22.45
CA TYR A 166 1.57 10.95 22.70
C TYR A 166 0.78 10.08 21.74
N TRP A 167 1.37 8.96 21.32
CA TRP A 167 0.60 7.80 20.87
C TRP A 167 0.41 6.85 22.05
N ILE A 168 -0.85 6.57 22.40
CA ILE A 168 -1.17 5.73 23.55
C ILE A 168 -1.04 4.27 23.15
N GLU A 169 -0.17 3.54 23.82
CA GLU A 169 0.16 2.12 23.55
C GLU A 169 -0.12 1.22 24.76
N ASP A 170 -0.37 1.82 25.93
CA ASP A 170 -0.76 1.03 27.10
C ASP A 170 -2.13 0.39 26.88
N VAL A 171 -2.16 -0.94 26.84
CA VAL A 171 -3.38 -1.75 26.65
C VAL A 171 -4.40 -1.56 27.75
N ASP A 172 -3.98 -1.07 28.92
CA ASP A 172 -4.86 -0.80 30.05
C ASP A 172 -5.51 0.59 29.97
N ASP A 173 -5.03 1.46 29.08
CA ASP A 173 -5.56 2.80 28.85
C ASP A 173 -6.81 2.78 27.95
N SER A 174 -7.81 3.60 28.26
CA SER A 174 -9.04 3.70 27.47
C SER A 174 -8.82 4.30 26.07
N ASP A 175 -7.75 5.08 25.91
CA ASP A 175 -7.36 5.70 24.65
C ASP A 175 -6.36 4.86 23.84
N TYR A 176 -6.18 3.58 24.19
CA TYR A 176 -5.26 2.66 23.51
C TYR A 176 -5.31 2.76 21.98
N ASN A 177 -4.13 2.81 21.37
CA ASN A 177 -3.84 2.98 19.95
C ASN A 177 -4.46 4.24 19.33
N THR A 178 -4.35 5.38 20.03
CA THR A 178 -4.77 6.69 19.53
C THR A 178 -3.75 7.78 19.87
N TRP A 179 -3.78 8.88 19.11
CA TRP A 179 -3.05 10.09 19.43
C TRP A 179 -3.77 10.90 20.50
N GLN A 180 -3.07 11.28 21.56
CA GLN A 180 -3.57 12.14 22.64
C GLN A 180 -2.62 13.30 22.94
N GLU A 181 -3.17 14.44 23.34
CA GLU A 181 -2.39 15.52 23.94
C GLU A 181 -2.46 15.41 25.47
N ARG A 182 -1.38 14.97 26.11
CA ARG A 182 -1.31 14.74 27.57
C ARG A 182 -0.08 15.43 28.15
N SER A 183 -0.21 15.99 29.36
CA SER A 183 0.94 16.55 30.09
C SER A 183 1.88 15.45 30.62
N TRP A 184 1.41 14.21 30.70
CA TRP A 184 2.18 13.04 31.09
C TRP A 184 1.44 11.77 30.66
N ALA A 185 2.18 10.76 30.23
CA ALA A 185 1.72 9.38 30.08
C ALA A 185 2.82 8.44 30.61
N ASN A 186 2.44 7.23 31.02
CA ASN A 186 3.43 6.25 31.48
C ASN A 186 4.36 5.78 30.33
N SER A 187 5.46 5.13 30.68
CA SER A 187 6.54 4.76 29.75
C SER A 187 6.17 3.70 28.70
N LYS A 188 4.97 3.11 28.77
CA LYS A 188 4.51 2.22 27.69
C LYS A 188 4.06 3.03 26.47
N ASN A 189 3.67 4.29 26.65
CA ASN A 189 3.17 5.14 25.59
C ASN A 189 4.31 5.86 24.88
N GLU A 190 4.16 6.08 23.59
CA GLU A 190 5.16 6.75 22.79
C GLU A 190 4.99 8.27 22.87
N HIS A 191 5.96 8.96 23.49
CA HIS A 191 6.01 10.42 23.47
C HIS A 191 6.62 10.89 22.15
N LEU A 192 5.79 11.40 21.24
CA LEU A 192 6.19 11.64 19.86
C LEU A 192 7.25 12.73 19.72
N ALA A 193 7.27 13.69 20.64
CA ALA A 193 8.28 14.75 20.68
C ALA A 193 9.71 14.25 20.98
N ASP A 194 9.87 13.06 21.57
CA ASP A 194 11.18 12.48 21.90
C ASP A 194 11.90 11.90 20.66
N TYR A 195 11.23 11.84 19.51
CA TYR A 195 11.76 11.27 18.26
C TYR A 195 11.79 12.28 17.10
N PRO A 196 12.40 13.47 17.26
CA PRO A 196 12.29 14.56 16.28
C PRO A 196 12.96 14.27 14.93
N THR A 197 13.86 13.28 14.86
CA THR A 197 14.47 12.84 13.59
C THR A 197 13.53 11.90 12.83
N GLN A 198 13.04 10.84 13.48
CA GLN A 198 12.13 9.87 12.87
C GLN A 198 10.81 10.54 12.49
N TYR A 199 10.26 11.33 13.41
CA TYR A 199 8.99 12.04 13.26
C TYR A 199 9.16 13.50 12.85
N GLU A 200 10.28 13.84 12.19
CA GLU A 200 10.31 15.08 11.41
C GLU A 200 9.12 15.11 10.43
N TYR A 201 8.86 13.95 9.81
CA TYR A 201 7.70 13.69 9.00
C TYR A 201 7.26 12.22 9.13
N ALA A 202 5.98 11.98 9.36
CA ALA A 202 5.41 10.65 9.46
C ALA A 202 3.98 10.58 8.95
N ILE A 203 3.52 9.37 8.63
CA ILE A 203 2.15 9.07 8.23
C ILE A 203 1.65 7.88 9.04
N VAL A 204 0.45 7.98 9.60
CA VAL A 204 -0.18 6.89 10.34
C VAL A 204 -0.48 5.72 9.42
N ILE A 205 -0.07 4.51 9.81
CA ILE A 205 -0.54 3.26 9.22
C ILE A 205 -1.71 2.81 10.08
N ASN A 206 -2.91 2.71 9.51
CA ASN A 206 -4.13 2.37 10.26
C ASN A 206 -4.23 0.86 10.57
N TYR A 207 -3.19 0.32 11.18
CA TYR A 207 -3.19 -1.01 11.77
C TYR A 207 -3.81 -0.94 13.17
N ASN A 208 -4.84 -1.76 13.42
CA ASN A 208 -5.50 -1.85 14.72
C ASN A 208 -6.11 -0.52 15.24
N THR A 209 -6.29 0.51 14.41
CA THR A 209 -6.76 1.84 14.88
C THR A 209 -8.28 1.97 14.96
N SER A 210 -9.04 1.12 14.28
CA SER A 210 -10.52 1.13 14.32
C SER A 210 -11.07 0.30 15.47
N GLN A 211 -10.73 -0.99 15.49
CA GLN A 211 -11.18 -1.94 16.51
C GLN A 211 -10.41 -1.79 17.83
N ARG A 212 -9.16 -1.33 17.77
CA ARG A 212 -8.28 -1.12 18.93
C ARG A 212 -8.26 -2.34 19.85
N THR A 213 -8.10 -3.51 19.22
CA THR A 213 -7.98 -4.78 19.92
C THR A 213 -6.72 -4.74 20.78
N LYS A 214 -6.91 -4.76 22.10
CA LYS A 214 -5.82 -4.70 23.08
C LYS A 214 -4.76 -5.76 22.81
N GLY A 215 -3.50 -5.37 22.80
CA GLY A 215 -2.37 -6.30 22.62
C GLY A 215 -2.04 -6.64 21.17
N ALA A 216 -2.88 -6.25 20.19
CA ALA A 216 -2.64 -6.57 18.78
C ALA A 216 -1.51 -5.72 18.16
N GLY A 217 -1.05 -4.66 18.84
CA GLY A 217 0.00 -3.74 18.40
C GLY A 217 -0.55 -2.35 18.11
N SER A 218 0.27 -1.33 18.34
CA SER A 218 -0.03 0.09 18.16
C SER A 218 1.15 0.85 17.52
N GLY A 219 0.97 2.15 17.26
CA GLY A 219 2.08 3.05 16.95
C GLY A 219 2.80 2.75 15.63
N PHE A 220 2.09 2.23 14.62
CA PHE A 220 2.71 1.93 13.33
C PHE A 220 2.66 3.13 12.41
N PHE A 221 3.84 3.62 12.02
CA PHE A 221 4.00 4.78 11.16
C PHE A 221 4.88 4.49 9.95
N LEU A 222 4.70 5.28 8.89
CA LEU A 222 5.65 5.44 7.80
C LEU A 222 6.42 6.74 8.02
N HIS A 223 7.71 6.68 8.34
CA HIS A 223 8.46 7.84 8.85
C HIS A 223 9.89 7.97 8.28
N VAL A 224 10.60 9.02 8.67
CA VAL A 224 11.97 9.29 8.22
C VAL A 224 12.94 8.26 8.80
N ALA A 225 13.76 7.65 7.93
CA ALA A 225 14.77 6.69 8.33
C ALA A 225 15.96 7.36 9.03
N ASN A 226 16.45 6.70 10.09
CA ASN A 226 17.70 7.02 10.78
C ASN A 226 18.84 6.03 10.46
N GLY A 227 18.65 5.19 9.44
CA GLY A 227 19.61 4.17 9.01
C GLY A 227 19.56 2.84 9.77
N ARG A 228 18.57 2.62 10.65
CA ARG A 228 18.42 1.40 11.47
C ARG A 228 17.05 0.76 11.29
N ALA A 229 16.95 -0.51 11.71
CA ALA A 229 15.66 -1.21 11.85
C ALA A 229 14.74 -0.47 12.84
N THR A 230 13.44 -0.56 12.62
CA THR A 230 12.43 0.08 13.47
C THR A 230 11.94 -0.88 14.56
N ALA A 231 11.06 -0.39 15.44
CA ALA A 231 10.28 -1.23 16.35
C ALA A 231 9.01 -1.83 15.70
N GLY A 232 8.80 -1.65 14.39
CA GLY A 232 7.60 -2.11 13.70
C GLY A 232 7.09 -1.14 12.63
N CYS A 233 7.50 0.13 12.69
CA CYS A 233 7.26 1.11 11.64
C CYS A 233 7.91 0.73 10.29
N VAL A 234 7.50 1.41 9.22
CA VAL A 234 8.24 1.45 7.95
C VAL A 234 9.01 2.77 7.92
N SER A 235 10.29 2.74 7.57
CA SER A 235 11.06 3.99 7.41
C SER A 235 11.77 4.06 6.07
N VAL A 236 11.79 5.27 5.50
CA VAL A 236 12.41 5.57 4.20
C VAL A 236 13.20 6.89 4.29
N PRO A 237 14.11 7.19 3.34
CA PRO A 237 14.85 8.45 3.37
C PRO A 237 13.94 9.68 3.47
N ARG A 238 14.40 10.72 4.17
CA ARG A 238 13.65 11.98 4.37
C ARG A 238 13.10 12.56 3.06
N SER A 239 13.91 12.56 2.00
CA SER A 239 13.50 13.04 0.68
C SER A 239 12.33 12.25 0.10
N VAL A 240 12.25 10.95 0.39
CA VAL A 240 11.14 10.09 -0.03
C VAL A 240 9.89 10.39 0.77
N ILE A 241 9.97 10.54 2.09
CA ILE A 241 8.78 10.94 2.88
C ILE A 241 8.19 12.25 2.38
N LEU A 242 9.02 13.25 2.07
CA LEU A 242 8.55 14.51 1.48
C LEU A 242 7.84 14.33 0.13
N GLN A 243 8.37 13.44 -0.74
CA GLN A 243 7.70 13.10 -2.01
C GLN A 243 6.39 12.35 -1.78
N LEU A 244 6.34 11.46 -0.80
CA LEU A 244 5.11 10.75 -0.43
C LEU A 244 4.06 11.75 0.08
N LEU A 245 4.43 12.66 0.97
CA LEU A 245 3.52 13.66 1.53
C LEU A 245 2.94 14.58 0.46
N SER A 246 3.74 15.00 -0.53
CA SER A 246 3.26 15.85 -1.63
C SER A 246 2.44 15.10 -2.69
N THR A 247 2.49 13.77 -2.72
CA THR A 247 1.86 12.94 -3.77
C THR A 247 0.63 12.16 -3.28
N LEU A 248 0.66 11.68 -2.04
CA LEU A 248 -0.40 10.85 -1.47
C LEU A 248 -1.67 11.66 -1.23
N LYS A 249 -2.80 11.04 -1.58
CA LYS A 249 -4.15 11.56 -1.34
C LYS A 249 -4.84 10.76 -0.25
N SER A 250 -5.90 11.33 0.31
CA SER A 250 -6.79 10.60 1.22
C SER A 250 -7.29 9.31 0.56
N GLY A 251 -7.33 8.23 1.35
CA GLY A 251 -7.68 6.89 0.86
C GLY A 251 -6.50 6.08 0.30
N ALA A 252 -5.26 6.60 0.33
CA ALA A 252 -4.08 5.81 0.01
C ALA A 252 -3.87 4.65 1.00
N TYR A 253 -3.19 3.60 0.55
CA TYR A 253 -2.88 2.41 1.35
C TYR A 253 -1.36 2.21 1.47
N ILE A 254 -0.98 1.34 2.39
CA ILE A 254 0.31 0.66 2.41
C ILE A 254 0.07 -0.84 2.48
N VAL A 255 0.83 -1.61 1.70
CA VAL A 255 0.86 -3.08 1.77
C VAL A 255 2.25 -3.55 2.17
N ASN A 256 2.34 -4.28 3.28
CA ASN A 256 3.59 -4.81 3.82
C ASN A 256 3.62 -6.32 3.59
N VAL A 257 4.65 -6.81 2.90
CA VAL A 257 4.84 -8.23 2.55
C VAL A 257 6.32 -8.63 2.65
N ASN A 258 6.59 -9.93 2.73
CA ASN A 258 7.95 -10.48 2.60
C ASN A 258 8.27 -10.94 1.17
N ASN A 259 7.24 -11.05 0.33
CA ASN A 259 7.37 -11.47 -1.06
C ASN A 259 6.30 -10.78 -1.90
N VAL A 260 6.67 -10.33 -3.10
CA VAL A 260 5.75 -9.68 -4.05
C VAL A 260 4.49 -10.51 -4.31
N ASN A 261 4.59 -11.84 -4.34
CA ASN A 261 3.46 -12.74 -4.56
C ASN A 261 2.41 -12.69 -3.44
N GLN A 262 2.75 -12.22 -2.24
CA GLN A 262 1.80 -12.09 -1.13
C GLN A 262 0.87 -10.88 -1.29
N ILE A 263 1.19 -9.93 -2.17
CA ILE A 263 0.38 -8.71 -2.35
C ILE A 263 -1.06 -9.06 -2.73
N SER A 264 -1.26 -10.06 -3.58
CA SER A 264 -2.58 -10.50 -4.03
C SER A 264 -3.41 -11.24 -2.97
N ASN A 265 -2.86 -11.48 -1.78
CA ASN A 265 -3.58 -12.13 -0.69
C ASN A 265 -4.43 -11.13 0.13
N TYR A 266 -4.26 -9.83 -0.13
CA TYR A 266 -4.89 -8.73 0.59
C TYR A 266 -5.71 -7.90 -0.40
#